data_AF-C1PGI1-F1
#
_entry.id   AF-C1PGI1-F1
#
_cell.length_a   1.000
_cell.length_b   1.000
_cell.length_c   1.000
_cell.angle_alpha   90.00
_cell.angle_beta   90.00
_cell.angle_gamma   90.00
#
_symmetry.space_group_name_H-M   'P 1'
#
loop_
_entity.id
_entity.type
_entity.pdbx_description
1 polymer ?
#
loop_
_entity_poly.entity_id
_entity_poly.type
_entity_poly.pdbx_seq_one_letter_code
_entity_poly.pdbx_strand_id
1 'polypeptide(L)'
;LFLSTMIMGTLITISSFSWFSMWMGLEINLLSFIPLMNENKNPLSSEASFKYFIVQAISSMLILFNFLGFLISKEYLSPLNFLMEIIFDSALLMKLGMAPFHFWLPEIIEGISWMNTFLLLTWQKIAPMILVMLNSQMNLFLISIIVLSLLISGINNWNQTSIKKILTFSSINHMGWMMSIILLNQSLWAFYFIFYTFISFNMIFMFKMAWTPSIQDFFKMLNSSKTMKMSFMFNF
;
A
#
# COMPACT_ATOMS: atom_id res chain seq x y z
N LEU A 1 -2.94 -4.34 -21.42
CA LEU A 1 -1.47 -4.21 -21.44
C LEU A 1 -0.90 -3.75 -20.11
N PHE A 2 -1.29 -2.59 -19.57
CA PHE A 2 -0.75 -2.10 -18.31
C PHE A 2 -1.09 -2.98 -17.08
N LEU A 3 -2.32 -3.52 -16.99
CA LEU A 3 -2.66 -4.47 -15.92
C LEU A 3 -1.80 -5.74 -15.97
N SER A 4 -1.56 -6.30 -17.15
CA SER A 4 -0.73 -7.50 -17.30
C SER A 4 0.73 -7.24 -16.97
N THR A 5 1.28 -6.07 -17.33
CA THR A 5 2.66 -5.71 -16.98
C THR A 5 2.81 -5.41 -15.50
N MET A 6 1.81 -4.83 -14.84
CA MET A 6 1.76 -4.65 -13.39
C MET A 6 1.81 -6.00 -12.66
N ILE A 7 0.97 -6.95 -13.05
CA ILE A 7 0.97 -8.31 -12.50
C ILE A 7 2.33 -8.97 -12.73
N MET A 8 2.89 -8.84 -13.94
CA MET A 8 4.21 -9.39 -14.25
C MET A 8 5.31 -8.78 -13.36
N GLY A 9 5.29 -7.47 -13.14
CA GLY A 9 6.22 -6.79 -12.24
C GLY A 9 6.17 -7.38 -10.83
N THR A 10 4.96 -7.56 -10.27
CA THR A 10 4.80 -8.20 -8.97
C THR A 10 5.30 -9.65 -8.97
N LEU A 11 5.01 -10.45 -10.00
CA LEU A 11 5.49 -11.84 -10.06
C LEU A 11 7.02 -11.91 -10.13
N ILE A 12 7.66 -11.03 -10.92
CA ILE A 12 9.12 -10.93 -11.01
C ILE A 12 9.70 -10.69 -9.61
N THR A 13 9.15 -9.74 -8.83
CA THR A 13 9.64 -9.46 -7.47
C THR A 13 9.56 -10.66 -6.53
N ILE A 14 8.53 -11.49 -6.67
CA ILE A 14 8.27 -12.61 -5.79
C ILE A 14 9.17 -13.80 -6.15
N SER A 15 9.37 -14.06 -7.45
CA SER A 15 10.17 -15.19 -7.92
C SER A 15 11.68 -14.93 -7.94
N SER A 16 12.10 -13.67 -7.86
CA SER A 16 13.50 -13.29 -8.01
C SER A 16 14.37 -13.73 -6.84
N PHE A 17 15.59 -14.18 -7.15
CA PHE A 17 16.62 -14.51 -6.17
C PHE A 17 17.61 -13.38 -5.90
N SER A 18 17.66 -12.33 -6.74
CA SER A 18 18.59 -11.21 -6.57
C SER A 18 17.87 -9.91 -6.24
N TRP A 19 18.44 -9.11 -5.34
CA TRP A 19 17.91 -7.79 -4.97
C TRP A 19 17.71 -6.87 -6.18
N PHE A 20 18.58 -6.95 -7.19
CA PHE A 20 18.45 -6.16 -8.41
C PHE A 20 17.22 -6.57 -9.23
N SER A 21 16.93 -7.86 -9.33
CA SER A 21 15.73 -8.33 -10.04
C SER A 21 14.43 -8.03 -9.26
N MET A 22 14.48 -8.08 -7.93
CA MET A 22 13.42 -7.57 -7.07
C MET A 22 13.16 -6.08 -7.32
N TRP A 23 14.21 -5.26 -7.39
CA TRP A 23 14.09 -3.83 -7.70
C TRP A 23 13.50 -3.60 -9.10
N MET A 24 13.95 -4.34 -10.13
CA MET A 24 13.39 -4.26 -11.47
C MET A 24 11.88 -4.57 -11.50
N GLY A 25 11.43 -5.59 -10.76
CA GLY A 25 10.00 -5.90 -10.68
C GLY A 25 9.18 -4.78 -10.02
N LEU A 26 9.73 -4.11 -9.00
CA LEU A 26 9.10 -2.93 -8.39
C LEU A 26 8.99 -1.76 -9.38
N GLU A 27 10.01 -1.53 -10.22
CA GLU A 27 9.99 -0.48 -11.25
C GLU A 27 8.99 -0.79 -12.38
N ILE A 28 8.92 -2.04 -12.83
CA ILE A 28 7.91 -2.46 -13.82
C ILE A 28 6.50 -2.24 -13.25
N ASN A 29 6.29 -2.57 -11.97
CA ASN A 29 5.01 -2.32 -11.30
C ASN A 29 4.68 -0.82 -11.21
N LEU A 30 5.66 0.02 -10.86
CA LEU A 30 5.50 1.49 -10.82
C LEU A 30 5.11 2.07 -12.19
N LEU A 31 5.89 1.74 -13.23
CA LEU A 31 5.71 2.31 -14.57
C LEU A 31 4.40 1.84 -15.23
N SER A 32 3.94 0.64 -14.89
CA SER A 32 2.67 0.11 -15.39
C SER A 32 1.45 0.65 -14.65
N PHE A 33 1.59 1.00 -13.36
CA PHE A 33 0.48 1.55 -12.59
C PHE A 33 0.18 3.02 -12.93
N ILE A 34 1.17 3.83 -13.29
CA ILE A 34 0.98 5.26 -13.61
C ILE A 34 -0.05 5.48 -14.73
N PRO A 35 0.03 4.80 -15.90
CA PRO A 35 -0.98 4.92 -16.94
C PRO A 35 -2.37 4.42 -16.54
N LEU A 36 -2.45 3.48 -15.57
CA LEU A 36 -3.74 3.04 -15.05
C LEU A 36 -4.40 4.13 -14.21
N MET A 37 -3.62 4.92 -13.46
CA MET A 37 -4.13 6.02 -12.63
C MET A 37 -4.64 7.21 -13.44
N ASN A 38 -3.96 7.53 -14.54
CA ASN A 38 -4.25 8.73 -15.32
C ASN A 38 -5.47 8.54 -16.23
N GLU A 39 -6.60 9.12 -15.85
CA GLU A 39 -7.80 9.14 -16.66
C GLU A 39 -7.84 10.44 -17.47
N ASN A 40 -7.84 10.35 -18.81
CA ASN A 40 -7.71 11.48 -19.74
C ASN A 40 -8.66 12.67 -19.51
N LYS A 41 -9.74 12.51 -18.73
CA LYS A 41 -10.77 13.52 -18.50
C LYS A 41 -10.69 14.20 -17.13
N ASN A 42 -9.85 13.74 -16.21
CA ASN A 42 -9.82 14.27 -14.84
C ASN A 42 -8.44 14.85 -14.49
N PRO A 43 -8.30 16.19 -14.33
CA PRO A 43 -7.02 16.80 -13.99
C PRO A 43 -6.49 16.31 -12.63
N LEU A 44 -7.39 16.00 -11.69
CA LEU A 44 -7.00 15.44 -10.38
C LEU A 44 -6.30 14.08 -10.51
N SER A 45 -6.67 13.29 -11.52
CA SER A 45 -6.02 11.99 -11.77
C SER A 45 -4.60 12.16 -12.29
N SER A 46 -4.36 13.22 -13.08
CA SER A 46 -3.01 13.55 -13.55
C SER A 46 -2.11 14.00 -12.40
N GLU A 47 -2.58 14.91 -11.53
CA GLU A 47 -1.84 15.33 -10.33
C GLU A 47 -1.54 14.15 -9.39
N ALA A 48 -2.53 13.28 -9.15
CA ALA A 48 -2.36 12.09 -8.34
C ALA A 48 -1.31 11.13 -8.92
N SER A 49 -1.29 10.93 -10.24
CA SER A 49 -0.30 10.10 -10.92
C SER A 49 1.13 10.67 -10.82
N PHE A 50 1.28 12.00 -10.89
CA PHE A 50 2.56 12.67 -10.70
C PHE A 50 3.06 12.56 -9.26
N LYS A 51 2.19 12.79 -8.26
CA LYS A 51 2.55 12.59 -6.84
C LYS A 51 2.97 11.15 -6.57
N TYR A 52 2.27 10.17 -7.16
CA TYR A 52 2.59 8.75 -7.02
C TYR A 52 3.98 8.45 -7.57
N PHE A 53 4.26 8.93 -8.79
CA PHE A 53 5.56 8.75 -9.44
C PHE A 53 6.70 9.29 -8.57
N ILE A 54 6.60 10.53 -8.09
CA ILE A 54 7.68 11.17 -7.31
C ILE A 54 8.00 10.37 -6.04
N VAL A 55 6.98 10.04 -5.25
CA VAL A 55 7.17 9.31 -3.99
C VAL A 55 7.75 7.93 -4.24
N GLN A 56 7.21 7.21 -5.22
CA GLN A 56 7.60 5.83 -5.49
C GLN A 56 8.98 5.72 -6.16
N ALA A 57 9.37 6.72 -6.95
CA ALA A 57 10.70 6.84 -7.55
C ALA A 57 11.77 7.20 -6.51
N ILE A 58 11.47 8.10 -5.56
CA ILE A 58 12.41 8.40 -4.46
C ILE A 58 12.65 7.14 -3.63
N SER A 59 11.59 6.42 -3.28
CA SER A 59 11.69 5.15 -2.57
C SER A 59 12.50 4.10 -3.35
N SER A 60 12.28 3.94 -4.65
CA SER A 60 13.05 2.96 -5.43
C SER A 60 14.51 3.34 -5.61
N MET A 61 14.84 4.64 -5.65
CA MET A 61 16.23 5.11 -5.61
C MET A 61 16.92 4.79 -4.28
N LEU A 62 16.22 4.93 -3.14
CA LEU A 62 16.76 4.55 -1.83
C LEU A 62 17.04 3.03 -1.76
N ILE A 63 16.14 2.20 -2.30
CA ILE A 63 16.34 0.75 -2.41
C ILE A 63 17.61 0.43 -3.22
N LEU A 64 17.77 1.07 -4.39
CA LEU A 64 18.93 0.85 -5.26
C LEU A 64 20.23 1.31 -4.60
N PHE A 65 20.22 2.49 -3.95
CA PHE A 65 21.38 3.02 -3.24
C PHE A 65 21.83 2.08 -2.12
N ASN A 66 20.89 1.53 -1.35
CA ASN A 66 21.18 0.58 -0.30
C ASN A 66 21.86 -0.69 -0.85
N PHE A 67 21.33 -1.25 -1.95
CA PHE A 67 21.91 -2.41 -2.62
C PHE A 67 23.34 -2.14 -3.13
N LEU A 68 23.58 -1.00 -3.77
CA LEU A 68 24.92 -0.63 -4.24
C LEU A 68 25.89 -0.46 -3.06
N GLY A 69 25.44 0.15 -1.97
CA GLY A 69 26.22 0.25 -0.73
C GLY A 69 26.62 -1.11 -0.16
N PHE A 70 25.69 -2.07 -0.17
CA PHE A 70 25.96 -3.46 0.24
C PHE A 70 27.03 -4.13 -0.64
N LEU A 71 26.92 -4.02 -1.97
CA LEU A 71 27.90 -4.60 -2.89
C LEU A 71 29.33 -4.03 -2.67
N ILE A 72 29.45 -2.73 -2.39
CA ILE A 72 30.74 -2.08 -2.13
C ILE A 72 31.36 -2.57 -0.82
N SER A 73 30.54 -2.90 0.18
CA SER A 73 31.01 -3.42 1.48
C SER A 73 31.58 -4.85 1.44
N LYS A 74 31.55 -5.53 0.27
CA LYS A 74 32.18 -6.84 -0.02
C LYS A 74 31.72 -8.03 0.84
N GLU A 75 30.69 -7.87 1.66
CA GLU A 75 30.09 -8.99 2.38
C GLU A 75 28.79 -9.35 1.68
N TYR A 76 28.82 -10.33 0.77
CA TYR A 76 27.64 -10.74 0.00
C TYR A 76 26.51 -11.35 0.86
N LEU A 77 26.77 -11.63 2.14
CA LEU A 77 25.91 -12.41 3.04
C LEU A 77 26.00 -11.98 4.52
N SER A 78 26.66 -10.87 4.86
CA SER A 78 26.57 -10.37 6.24
C SER A 78 25.23 -9.68 6.45
N PRO A 79 24.71 -9.64 7.69
CA PRO A 79 23.59 -8.76 8.00
C PRO A 79 23.93 -7.37 7.49
N LEU A 80 22.99 -6.76 6.76
CA LEU A 80 23.08 -5.36 6.37
C LEU A 80 23.49 -4.58 7.63
N ASN A 81 24.46 -3.68 7.49
CA ASN A 81 24.76 -2.75 8.57
C ASN A 81 23.45 -2.15 9.06
N PHE A 82 23.24 -2.06 10.38
CA PHE A 82 21.99 -1.61 10.98
C PHE A 82 21.42 -0.33 10.33
N LEU A 83 22.29 0.59 9.92
CA LEU A 83 21.92 1.81 9.19
C LEU A 83 21.34 1.53 7.79
N MET A 84 21.93 0.59 7.05
CA MET A 84 21.47 0.16 5.74
C MET A 84 20.14 -0.61 5.83
N GLU A 85 19.91 -1.39 6.89
CA GLU A 85 18.60 -2.01 7.16
C GLU A 85 17.52 -0.95 7.37
N ILE A 86 17.79 0.07 8.20
CA ILE A 86 16.84 1.16 8.44
C ILE A 86 16.52 1.92 7.14
N ILE A 87 17.53 2.22 6.31
CA ILE A 87 17.31 2.89 5.03
C ILE A 87 16.43 2.03 4.12
N PHE A 88 16.73 0.74 4.02
CA PHE A 88 15.95 -0.19 3.21
C PHE A 88 14.49 -0.30 3.68
N ASP A 89 14.29 -0.51 4.97
CA ASP A 89 12.96 -0.62 5.57
C ASP A 89 12.18 0.70 5.41
N SER A 90 12.83 1.84 5.62
CA SER A 90 12.19 3.15 5.41
C SER A 90 11.73 3.34 3.96
N ALA A 91 12.51 2.87 3.00
CA ALA A 91 12.16 2.93 1.58
C ALA A 91 10.96 2.03 1.26
N LEU A 92 10.93 0.79 1.78
CA LEU A 92 9.79 -0.12 1.60
C LEU A 92 8.52 0.41 2.28
N LEU A 93 8.64 0.96 3.48
CA LEU A 93 7.52 1.58 4.20
C LEU A 93 6.95 2.80 3.48
N MET A 94 7.82 3.56 2.80
CA MET A 94 7.41 4.63 1.90
C MET A 94 6.61 4.09 0.71
N LYS A 95 6.99 2.94 0.11
CA LYS A 95 6.19 2.29 -0.95
C LYS A 95 4.81 1.85 -0.44
N LEU A 96 4.75 1.37 0.80
CA LEU A 96 3.51 0.89 1.43
C LEU A 96 2.59 2.02 1.91
N GLY A 97 3.11 3.23 2.07
CA GLY A 97 2.36 4.36 2.65
C GLY A 97 2.06 4.19 4.13
N MET A 98 2.94 3.51 4.88
CA MET A 98 2.82 3.40 6.33
C MET A 98 3.30 4.68 7.02
N ALA A 99 2.73 5.01 8.18
CA ALA A 99 3.18 6.17 8.93
C ALA A 99 4.62 5.95 9.44
N PRO A 100 5.48 6.98 9.42
CA PRO A 100 5.21 8.40 9.12
C PRO A 100 5.10 8.75 7.63
N PHE A 101 5.52 7.88 6.71
CA PHE A 101 5.54 8.10 5.25
C PHE A 101 4.17 8.02 4.53
N HIS A 102 3.08 8.19 5.27
CA HIS A 102 1.72 7.95 4.80
C HIS A 102 1.06 9.13 4.06
N PHE A 103 1.61 10.35 4.14
CA PHE A 103 0.94 11.57 3.68
C PHE A 103 0.52 11.55 2.20
N TRP A 104 1.28 10.87 1.35
CA TRP A 104 0.97 10.78 -0.07
C TRP A 104 -0.28 9.96 -0.37
N LEU A 105 -0.59 8.96 0.46
CA LEU A 105 -1.60 7.95 0.16
C LEU A 105 -3.04 8.51 0.23
N PRO A 106 -3.44 9.28 1.26
CA PRO A 106 -4.75 9.94 1.29
C PRO A 106 -4.97 10.96 0.16
N GLU A 107 -3.94 11.72 -0.24
CA GLU A 107 -4.05 12.72 -1.30
C GLU A 107 -4.27 12.08 -2.67
N ILE A 108 -3.53 11.02 -2.98
CA ILE A 108 -3.60 10.34 -4.28
C ILE A 108 -4.95 9.64 -4.46
N ILE A 109 -5.46 9.05 -3.38
CA ILE A 109 -6.67 8.23 -3.45
C ILE A 109 -7.92 9.06 -3.79
N GLU A 110 -7.96 10.35 -3.45
CA GLU A 110 -9.06 11.23 -3.86
C GLU A 110 -9.11 11.45 -5.38
N GLY A 111 -7.94 11.54 -6.03
CA GLY A 111 -7.81 11.84 -7.46
C GLY A 111 -8.03 10.66 -8.41
N ILE A 112 -8.01 9.42 -7.92
CA ILE A 112 -8.13 8.20 -8.75
C ILE A 112 -9.51 7.54 -8.67
N SER A 113 -9.90 6.76 -9.69
CA SER A 113 -11.17 6.03 -9.69
C SER A 113 -11.24 4.86 -8.71
N TRP A 114 -12.45 4.41 -8.38
CA TRP A 114 -12.69 3.35 -7.38
C TRP A 114 -11.92 2.05 -7.69
N MET A 115 -11.81 1.63 -8.96
CA MET A 115 -11.05 0.42 -9.29
C MET A 115 -9.55 0.61 -9.03
N ASN A 116 -9.02 1.80 -9.33
CA ASN A 116 -7.63 2.14 -9.05
C ASN A 116 -7.37 2.29 -7.54
N THR A 117 -8.35 2.79 -6.77
CA THR A 117 -8.25 2.77 -5.30
C THR A 117 -8.14 1.35 -4.77
N PHE A 118 -8.89 0.39 -5.31
CA PHE A 118 -8.77 -1.01 -4.92
C PHE A 118 -7.38 -1.57 -5.25
N LEU A 119 -6.89 -1.36 -6.47
CA LEU A 119 -5.55 -1.81 -6.87
C LEU A 119 -4.44 -1.20 -6.00
N LEU A 120 -4.53 0.09 -5.67
CA LEU A 120 -3.55 0.76 -4.82
C LEU A 120 -3.60 0.25 -3.36
N LEU A 121 -4.79 0.02 -2.82
CA LEU A 121 -4.98 -0.44 -1.44
C LEU A 121 -4.71 -1.93 -1.25
N THR A 122 -4.61 -2.72 -2.32
CA THR A 122 -4.40 -4.17 -2.28
C THR A 122 -3.16 -4.58 -3.08
N TRP A 123 -3.26 -4.59 -4.41
CA TRP A 123 -2.24 -5.14 -5.30
C TRP A 123 -0.86 -4.50 -5.11
N GLN A 124 -0.81 -3.16 -5.00
CA GLN A 124 0.45 -2.42 -4.81
C GLN A 124 1.16 -2.75 -3.48
N LYS A 125 0.46 -3.34 -2.51
CA LYS A 125 1.03 -3.71 -1.21
C LYS A 125 1.72 -5.08 -1.22
N ILE A 126 1.43 -5.95 -2.19
CA ILE A 126 1.91 -7.34 -2.21
C ILE A 126 3.44 -7.39 -2.32
N ALA A 127 4.00 -6.76 -3.35
CA ALA A 127 5.44 -6.83 -3.60
C ALA A 127 6.28 -6.21 -2.45
N PRO A 128 5.99 -4.98 -1.97
CA PRO A 128 6.79 -4.41 -0.89
C PRO A 128 6.63 -5.17 0.43
N MET A 129 5.45 -5.73 0.75
CA MET A 129 5.29 -6.54 1.97
C MET A 129 6.07 -7.85 1.93
N ILE A 130 6.19 -8.49 0.77
CA ILE A 130 7.03 -9.68 0.63
C ILE A 130 8.50 -9.32 0.83
N LEU A 131 8.96 -8.18 0.32
CA LEU A 131 10.33 -7.72 0.55
C LEU A 131 10.59 -7.38 2.02
N VAL A 132 9.62 -6.77 2.71
CA VAL A 132 9.70 -6.56 4.16
C VAL A 132 9.79 -7.90 4.88
N MET A 133 8.97 -8.89 4.51
CA MET A 133 9.00 -10.22 5.12
C MET A 133 10.36 -10.92 4.95
N LEU A 134 11.01 -10.76 3.79
CA LEU A 134 12.35 -11.33 3.55
C LEU A 134 13.43 -10.68 4.42
N ASN A 135 13.28 -9.39 4.74
CA ASN A 135 14.26 -8.63 5.51
C ASN A 135 13.85 -8.41 6.98
N SER A 136 12.75 -9.01 7.44
CA SER A 136 12.15 -8.68 8.73
C SER A 136 13.00 -9.24 9.87
N GLN A 137 13.85 -8.41 10.46
CA GLN A 137 14.40 -8.65 11.78
C GLN A 137 13.64 -7.83 12.82
N MET A 138 13.49 -8.37 14.03
CA MET A 138 12.88 -7.65 15.15
C MET A 138 13.75 -6.45 15.53
N ASN A 139 13.39 -5.28 14.99
CA ASN A 139 14.08 -4.03 15.23
C ASN A 139 13.14 -3.03 15.93
N LEU A 140 13.67 -2.28 16.89
CA LEU A 140 12.96 -1.18 17.58
C LEU A 140 12.36 -0.18 16.57
N PHE A 141 13.02 0.01 15.43
CA PHE A 141 12.53 0.84 14.33
C PHE A 141 11.16 0.37 13.81
N LEU A 142 11.02 -0.91 13.43
CA LEU A 142 9.76 -1.45 12.91
C LEU A 142 8.64 -1.42 13.96
N ILE A 143 8.96 -1.69 15.23
CA ILE A 143 7.99 -1.60 16.33
C ILE A 143 7.47 -0.17 16.48
N SER A 144 8.36 0.83 16.42
CA SER A 144 7.97 2.24 16.51
C SER A 144 7.02 2.65 15.38
N ILE A 145 7.27 2.17 14.16
CA ILE A 145 6.44 2.42 12.98
C ILE A 145 5.08 1.76 13.11
N ILE A 146 5.01 0.53 13.62
CA ILE A 146 3.73 -0.15 13.88
C ILE A 146 2.88 0.69 14.83
N VAL A 147 3.43 1.08 15.98
CA VAL A 147 2.70 1.88 16.98
C VAL A 147 2.26 3.23 16.39
N LEU A 148 3.14 3.92 15.67
CA LEU A 148 2.81 5.19 15.01
C LEU A 148 1.69 5.00 13.96
N SER A 149 1.74 3.94 13.17
CA SER A 149 0.72 3.66 12.14
C SER A 149 -0.66 3.41 12.73
N LEU A 150 -0.74 2.68 13.85
CA LEU A 150 -1.99 2.41 14.57
C LEU A 150 -2.55 3.69 15.19
N LEU A 151 -1.70 4.52 15.81
CA LEU A 151 -2.12 5.79 16.43
C LEU A 151 -2.58 6.82 15.38
N ILE A 152 -1.76 7.05 14.35
CA ILE A 152 -2.03 8.05 13.33
C ILE A 152 -3.27 7.69 12.51
N SER A 153 -3.43 6.41 12.15
CA SER A 153 -4.63 5.96 11.44
C SER A 153 -5.91 6.14 12.28
N GLY A 154 -5.85 5.83 13.58
CA GLY A 154 -6.98 6.01 14.49
C GLY A 154 -7.41 7.48 14.61
N ILE A 155 -6.44 8.38 14.87
CA ILE A 155 -6.71 9.81 15.08
C ILE A 155 -7.17 10.48 13.78
N ASN A 156 -6.45 10.26 12.67
CA ASN A 156 -6.75 10.96 11.43
C ASN A 156 -8.05 10.51 10.78
N ASN A 157 -8.53 9.30 11.07
CA ASN A 157 -9.80 8.79 10.53
C ASN A 157 -11.03 9.55 11.08
N TRP A 158 -10.96 10.11 12.29
CA TRP A 158 -12.10 10.80 12.91
C TRP A 158 -12.48 12.11 12.20
N ASN A 159 -11.52 12.73 11.51
CA ASN A 159 -11.70 14.04 10.88
C ASN A 159 -11.88 13.97 9.35
N GLN A 160 -12.15 12.79 8.80
CA GLN A 160 -12.35 12.64 7.34
C GLN A 160 -13.83 12.59 6.98
N THR A 161 -14.18 13.30 5.89
CA THR A 161 -15.54 13.28 5.32
C THR A 161 -15.63 12.49 4.01
N SER A 162 -14.52 12.27 3.33
CA SER A 162 -14.48 11.49 2.09
C SER A 162 -14.31 10.00 2.38
N ILE A 163 -15.14 9.16 1.76
CA ILE A 163 -15.14 7.70 1.99
C ILE A 163 -13.79 7.10 1.60
N LYS A 164 -13.22 7.61 0.52
CA LYS A 164 -11.92 7.16 0.03
C LYS A 164 -10.80 7.41 1.06
N LYS A 165 -10.77 8.59 1.73
CA LYS A 165 -9.81 8.85 2.81
C LYS A 165 -10.05 7.96 4.03
N ILE A 166 -11.31 7.69 4.39
CA ILE A 166 -11.63 6.75 5.48
C ILE A 166 -11.06 5.35 5.17
N LEU A 167 -11.24 4.87 3.93
CA LEU A 167 -10.64 3.62 3.46
C LEU A 167 -9.11 3.67 3.47
N THR A 168 -8.50 4.83 3.20
CA THR A 168 -7.04 4.96 3.27
C THR A 168 -6.51 4.76 4.68
N PHE A 169 -7.10 5.44 5.67
CA PHE A 169 -6.65 5.34 7.06
C PHE A 169 -6.96 3.98 7.66
N SER A 170 -8.10 3.35 7.33
CA SER A 170 -8.33 1.95 7.71
C SER A 170 -7.28 1.01 7.09
N SER A 171 -6.88 1.25 5.84
CA SER A 171 -5.81 0.47 5.21
C SER A 171 -4.47 0.63 5.92
N ILE A 172 -4.12 1.84 6.40
CA ILE A 172 -2.89 2.10 7.17
C ILE A 172 -2.94 1.36 8.51
N ASN A 173 -4.11 1.32 9.15
CA ASN A 173 -4.31 0.55 10.38
C ASN A 173 -4.10 -0.95 10.15
N HIS A 174 -4.71 -1.51 9.10
CA HIS A 174 -4.52 -2.92 8.73
C HIS A 174 -3.06 -3.24 8.39
N MET A 175 -2.30 -2.30 7.80
CA MET A 175 -0.86 -2.47 7.59
C MET A 175 -0.08 -2.56 8.90
N GLY A 176 -0.43 -1.76 9.91
CA GLY A 176 0.16 -1.88 11.25
C GLY A 176 0.00 -3.27 11.84
N TRP A 177 -1.21 -3.85 11.73
CA TRP A 177 -1.48 -5.22 12.16
C TRP A 177 -0.73 -6.27 11.33
N MET A 178 -0.73 -6.15 10.01
CA MET A 178 0.02 -7.06 9.14
C MET A 178 1.51 -7.06 9.46
N MET A 179 2.11 -5.89 9.69
CA MET A 179 3.50 -5.74 10.09
C MET A 179 3.79 -6.37 11.46
N SER A 180 2.88 -6.20 12.42
CA SER A 180 3.00 -6.87 13.72
C SER A 180 2.99 -8.40 13.59
N ILE A 181 2.20 -8.93 12.66
CA ILE A 181 2.15 -10.37 12.38
C ILE A 181 3.44 -10.83 11.69
N ILE A 182 3.96 -10.08 10.70
CA ILE A 182 5.23 -10.43 10.03
C ILE A 182 6.36 -10.60 11.05
N LEU A 183 6.44 -9.69 12.02
CA LEU A 183 7.45 -9.73 13.08
C LEU A 183 7.34 -10.98 13.96
N LEU A 184 6.13 -11.47 14.24
CA LEU A 184 5.91 -12.66 15.07
C LEU A 184 6.01 -13.96 14.27
N ASN A 185 5.39 -14.00 13.10
CA ASN A 185 5.38 -15.14 12.19
C ASN A 185 5.14 -14.67 10.75
N GLN A 186 6.18 -14.80 9.94
CA GLN A 186 6.20 -14.40 8.54
C GLN A 186 5.09 -15.04 7.69
N SER A 187 4.61 -16.25 8.02
CA SER A 187 3.59 -16.92 7.19
C SER A 187 2.17 -16.42 7.42
N LEU A 188 1.84 -15.96 8.63
CA LEU A 188 0.47 -15.65 9.03
C LEU A 188 -0.06 -14.36 8.41
N TRP A 189 0.83 -13.45 8.01
CA TRP A 189 0.41 -12.18 7.42
C TRP A 189 -0.36 -12.37 6.11
N ALA A 190 0.00 -13.39 5.32
CA ALA A 190 -0.64 -13.67 4.04
C ALA A 190 -2.11 -14.06 4.21
N PHE A 191 -2.43 -14.84 5.26
CA PHE A 191 -3.82 -15.17 5.60
C PHE A 191 -4.60 -13.92 5.99
N TYR A 192 -4.02 -13.06 6.82
CA TYR A 192 -4.64 -11.78 7.19
C TYR A 192 -4.88 -10.90 5.95
N PHE A 193 -3.92 -10.84 5.04
CA PHE A 193 -4.01 -10.08 3.80
C PHE A 193 -5.15 -10.58 2.89
N ILE A 194 -5.38 -11.89 2.81
CA ILE A 194 -6.50 -12.45 2.04
C ILE A 194 -7.85 -11.97 2.60
N PHE A 195 -8.04 -11.99 3.92
CA PHE A 195 -9.28 -11.46 4.53
C PHE A 195 -9.44 -9.96 4.29
N TYR A 196 -8.35 -9.19 4.43
CA TYR A 196 -8.37 -7.76 4.15
C TYR A 196 -8.72 -7.44 2.69
N THR A 197 -8.16 -8.18 1.72
CA THR A 197 -8.47 -7.97 0.29
C THR A 197 -9.92 -8.32 -0.03
N PHE A 198 -10.48 -9.36 0.58
CA PHE A 198 -11.89 -9.73 0.42
C PHE A 198 -12.85 -8.65 0.95
N ILE A 199 -12.63 -8.17 2.18
CA ILE A 199 -13.47 -7.14 2.80
C ILE A 199 -13.36 -5.82 2.02
N SER A 200 -12.14 -5.42 1.65
CA SER A 200 -11.93 -4.18 0.88
C SER A 200 -12.55 -4.25 -0.52
N PHE A 201 -12.53 -5.42 -1.18
CA PHE A 201 -13.21 -5.63 -2.45
C PHE A 201 -14.72 -5.40 -2.32
N ASN A 202 -15.38 -6.05 -1.35
CA ASN A 202 -16.82 -5.90 -1.15
C ASN A 202 -17.21 -4.44 -0.86
N MET A 203 -16.47 -3.77 0.03
CA MET A 203 -16.73 -2.37 0.40
C MET A 203 -16.57 -1.41 -0.78
N ILE A 204 -15.44 -1.50 -1.51
CA ILE A 204 -15.17 -0.61 -2.65
C ILE A 204 -16.16 -0.87 -3.79
N PHE A 205 -16.52 -2.13 -4.03
CA PHE A 205 -17.50 -2.47 -5.05
C PHE A 205 -18.88 -1.88 -4.73
N MET A 206 -19.34 -1.97 -3.48
CA MET A 206 -20.58 -1.33 -3.05
C MET A 206 -20.55 0.19 -3.22
N PHE A 207 -19.48 0.86 -2.76
CA PHE A 207 -19.37 2.32 -2.88
C PHE A 207 -19.28 2.79 -4.34
N LYS A 208 -18.66 1.99 -5.21
CA LYS A 208 -18.65 2.25 -6.65
C LYS A 208 -20.06 2.16 -7.24
N MET A 209 -20.81 1.11 -6.92
CA MET A 209 -22.17 0.92 -7.44
C MET A 209 -23.13 2.01 -6.96
N ALA A 210 -23.02 2.43 -5.70
CA ALA A 210 -23.87 3.44 -5.09
C ALA A 210 -23.42 4.89 -5.33
N TRP A 211 -22.27 5.12 -5.97
CA TRP A 211 -21.68 6.45 -6.20
C TRP A 211 -21.61 7.31 -4.92
N THR A 212 -20.97 6.78 -3.87
CA THR A 212 -20.88 7.46 -2.57
C THR A 212 -19.48 8.07 -2.34
N PRO A 213 -19.22 9.35 -2.71
CA PRO A 213 -17.93 9.98 -2.44
C PRO A 213 -17.77 10.45 -0.98
N SER A 214 -18.89 10.83 -0.33
CA SER A 214 -18.89 11.45 1.00
C SER A 214 -19.66 10.62 2.04
N ILE A 215 -19.39 10.85 3.33
CA ILE A 215 -20.14 10.27 4.45
C ILE A 215 -21.64 10.57 4.35
N GLN A 216 -22.03 11.75 3.88
CA GLN A 216 -23.44 12.10 3.76
C GLN A 216 -24.15 11.23 2.73
N ASP A 217 -23.49 10.95 1.61
CA ASP A 217 -24.03 10.07 0.55
C ASP A 217 -24.07 8.61 1.01
N PHE A 218 -23.13 8.20 1.86
CA PHE A 218 -23.18 6.90 2.52
C PHE A 218 -24.42 6.74 3.41
N PHE A 219 -24.75 7.73 4.24
CA PHE A 219 -25.96 7.66 5.05
C PHE A 219 -27.24 7.63 4.20
N LYS A 220 -27.26 8.36 3.07
CA LYS A 220 -28.36 8.27 2.11
C LYS A 220 -28.47 6.86 1.49
N MET A 221 -27.34 6.25 1.12
CA MET A 221 -27.30 4.89 0.57
C MET A 221 -27.86 3.86 1.58
N LEU A 222 -27.48 3.93 2.85
CA LEU A 222 -27.97 3.01 3.87
C LEU A 222 -29.49 3.14 4.10
N ASN A 223 -30.03 4.34 3.92
CA ASN A 223 -31.45 4.60 4.12
C ASN A 223 -32.29 4.28 2.86
N SER A 224 -31.70 4.25 1.67
CA SER A 224 -32.44 4.07 0.42
C SER A 224 -32.86 2.62 0.17
N SER A 225 -32.04 1.63 0.54
CA SER A 225 -32.36 0.23 0.31
C SER A 225 -31.92 -0.69 1.45
N LYS A 226 -32.86 -1.51 1.94
CA LYS A 226 -32.59 -2.52 2.98
C LYS A 226 -31.54 -3.54 2.54
N THR A 227 -31.47 -3.83 1.24
CA THR A 227 -30.50 -4.76 0.65
C THR A 227 -29.07 -4.21 0.75
N MET A 228 -28.83 -2.94 0.40
CA MET A 228 -27.50 -2.33 0.56
C MET A 228 -27.09 -2.19 2.02
N LYS A 229 -28.06 -1.92 2.90
CA LYS A 229 -27.80 -1.91 4.35
C LYS A 229 -27.39 -3.30 4.85
N MET A 230 -28.09 -4.35 4.44
CA MET A 230 -27.74 -5.73 4.77
C MET A 230 -26.36 -6.11 4.23
N SER A 231 -26.07 -5.83 2.95
CA SER A 231 -24.78 -6.15 2.34
C SER A 231 -23.62 -5.42 3.02
N PHE A 232 -23.85 -4.20 3.50
CA PHE A 232 -22.85 -3.47 4.29
C PHE A 232 -22.58 -4.14 5.64
N MET A 233 -23.62 -4.52 6.36
CA MET A 233 -23.50 -5.14 7.70
C MET A 233 -22.76 -6.48 7.66
N PHE A 234 -22.84 -7.25 6.58
CA PHE A 234 -22.11 -8.53 6.44
C PHE A 234 -20.58 -8.39 6.33
N ASN A 235 -20.04 -7.18 6.22
CA ASN A 235 -18.59 -6.96 6.19
C ASN A 235 -17.97 -6.82 7.58
N PHE A 236 -18.76 -6.88 8.65
CA PHE A 236 -18.34 -6.86 10.06
C PHE A 236 -18.67 -8.19 10.73
#